data_AF-A0A4Q8BBP7-F1
#
_entry.id   AF-A0A4Q8BBP7-F1
#
_cell.length_a   1.000
_cell.length_b   1.000
_cell.length_c   1.000
_cell.angle_alpha   90.00
_cell.angle_beta   90.00
_cell.angle_gamma   90.00
#
_symmetry.space_group_name_H-M   'P 1'
#
loop_
_entity.id
_entity.type
_entity.pdbx_description
1 polymer ?
#
loop_
_entity_poly.entity_id
_entity_poly.type
_entity_poly.pdbx_seq_one_letter_code
_entity_poly.pdbx_strand_id
1 'polypeptide(L)'
;MEPHTLREAQTGEPPAIAPPAVPVTVVPLHTSRNDTKPDDQPAPATAPPADTTTGKARLRVLGQPRIDNITKPGRPLRAKALELAVFLACHPDGVTTRDIGEYLEPDARISQADQRVHTNASNLRHVLGRAGTAETKNAYVIKTAGRYRLDPATVDVDVWTLRDLMHRATIATEPRRRELLTAACDLYTAPLAESQDYEWLQPHRETVRRWGTEAHLLLADDLLDHDPQAASDLLDKAIELDRYNEALYTKAMHARHAIADADGIRTLLRALTRALADLDAEPQDDTITLATRLRTSPDDR
;
A
#
# COMPACT_ATOMS: atom_id res chain seq x y z
N MET A 1 25.50 48.93 -48.24
CA MET A 1 24.84 48.52 -49.49
C MET A 1 24.93 47.01 -49.53
N GLU A 2 23.90 46.31 -49.04
CA GLU A 2 23.69 44.90 -49.38
C GLU A 2 23.23 44.82 -50.84
N PRO A 3 23.43 43.67 -51.52
CA PRO A 3 22.33 42.70 -51.56
C PRO A 3 22.73 41.22 -51.52
N HIS A 4 21.72 40.42 -51.15
CA HIS A 4 21.55 38.97 -51.18
C HIS A 4 21.94 38.27 -52.51
N THR A 5 22.34 36.98 -52.46
CA THR A 5 21.44 35.79 -52.57
C THR A 5 22.20 34.45 -52.63
N LEU A 6 21.84 33.56 -51.70
CA LEU A 6 21.46 32.12 -51.79
C LEU A 6 22.34 31.02 -52.43
N ARG A 7 22.42 29.91 -51.65
CA ARG A 7 22.41 28.46 -51.99
C ARG A 7 23.65 27.85 -52.67
N GLU A 8 24.17 26.66 -52.33
CA GLU A 8 23.79 25.58 -51.41
C GLU A 8 24.97 24.58 -51.28
N ALA A 9 24.87 23.65 -50.33
CA ALA A 9 25.58 22.37 -50.19
C ALA A 9 27.00 22.36 -49.58
N GLN A 10 27.06 22.06 -48.28
CA GLN A 10 27.95 21.01 -47.81
C GLN A 10 27.42 20.30 -46.56
N THR A 11 27.25 19.00 -46.73
CA THR A 11 26.84 17.97 -45.78
C THR A 11 27.87 17.86 -44.65
N GLY A 12 27.40 17.94 -43.41
CA GLY A 12 28.21 17.75 -42.21
C GLY A 12 27.30 17.54 -41.01
N GLU A 13 26.86 16.30 -40.84
CA GLU A 13 26.03 15.79 -39.75
C GLU A 13 26.81 15.79 -38.42
N PRO A 14 26.31 16.45 -37.35
CA PRO A 14 26.87 16.30 -36.01
C PRO A 14 26.14 15.18 -35.22
N PRO A 15 26.87 14.37 -34.42
CA PRO A 15 26.31 13.19 -33.78
C PRO A 15 25.35 13.53 -32.64
N ALA A 16 24.20 12.86 -32.62
CA ALA A 16 23.25 12.85 -31.52
C ALA A 16 23.84 12.10 -30.32
N ILE A 17 24.06 12.81 -29.21
CA ILE A 17 24.38 12.21 -27.91
C ILE A 17 23.06 11.97 -27.18
N ALA A 18 22.62 10.71 -27.17
CA ALA A 18 21.54 10.22 -26.34
C ALA A 18 22.01 10.07 -24.87
N PRO A 19 21.19 10.43 -23.88
CA PRO A 19 21.50 10.11 -22.48
C PRO A 19 21.33 8.60 -22.23
N PRO A 20 22.19 7.97 -21.40
CA PRO A 20 22.14 6.54 -21.17
C PRO A 20 20.92 6.14 -20.33
N ALA A 21 20.16 5.19 -20.85
CA ALA A 21 19.12 4.47 -20.12
C ALA A 21 19.77 3.65 -18.99
N VAL A 22 19.45 3.99 -17.73
CA VAL A 22 19.73 3.15 -16.58
C VAL A 22 18.81 1.91 -16.62
N PRO A 23 19.35 0.68 -16.61
CA PRO A 23 18.52 -0.51 -16.59
C PRO A 23 17.88 -0.69 -15.22
N VAL A 24 16.55 -0.59 -15.16
CA VAL A 24 15.75 -1.01 -14.01
C VAL A 24 15.93 -2.51 -13.86
N THR A 25 16.69 -2.91 -12.84
CA THR A 25 16.88 -4.31 -12.49
C THR A 25 15.61 -4.77 -11.76
N VAL A 26 14.69 -5.38 -12.49
CA VAL A 26 13.56 -6.10 -11.91
C VAL A 26 14.10 -7.41 -11.34
N VAL A 27 14.12 -7.54 -10.01
CA VAL A 27 14.45 -8.79 -9.34
C VAL A 27 13.20 -9.67 -9.34
N PRO A 28 13.21 -10.86 -9.94
CA PRO A 28 12.12 -11.82 -9.83
C PRO A 28 12.29 -12.60 -8.52
N LEU A 29 11.28 -12.62 -7.65
CA LEU A 29 11.26 -13.54 -6.52
C LEU A 29 10.41 -14.77 -6.88
N HIS A 30 11.11 -15.89 -7.02
CA HIS A 30 10.57 -17.19 -7.37
C HIS A 30 9.59 -17.72 -6.31
N THR A 31 8.49 -18.29 -6.81
CA THR A 31 7.46 -19.00 -6.08
C THR A 31 7.96 -20.33 -5.49
N SER A 32 7.85 -20.54 -4.18
CA SER A 32 7.90 -21.88 -3.59
C SER A 32 6.50 -22.48 -3.52
N ARG A 33 6.30 -23.52 -4.33
CA ARG A 33 5.11 -24.38 -4.41
C ARG A 33 5.28 -25.53 -3.41
N ASN A 34 4.29 -25.76 -2.56
CA ASN A 34 4.06 -27.08 -1.94
C ASN A 34 2.55 -27.35 -1.95
N ASP A 35 2.20 -28.44 -2.64
CA ASP A 35 0.86 -29.00 -2.78
C ASP A 35 0.48 -29.81 -1.53
N THR A 36 -0.74 -29.63 -1.04
CA THR A 36 -1.48 -30.68 -0.34
C THR A 36 -2.99 -30.50 -0.54
N LYS A 37 -3.62 -31.59 -1.00
CA LYS A 37 -5.03 -31.73 -1.39
C LYS A 37 -5.95 -31.92 -0.16
N PRO A 38 -7.22 -31.46 -0.19
CA PRO A 38 -8.12 -31.47 0.98
C PRO A 38 -8.92 -32.78 1.09
N ASP A 39 -9.34 -33.09 2.32
CA ASP A 39 -10.38 -34.09 2.60
C ASP A 39 -11.48 -33.44 3.46
N ASP A 40 -12.72 -33.85 3.19
CA ASP A 40 -13.98 -33.12 3.39
C ASP A 40 -14.87 -33.86 4.40
N GLN A 41 -15.32 -33.21 5.49
CA GLN A 41 -16.68 -33.34 6.08
C GLN A 41 -16.90 -32.58 7.42
N PRO A 42 -18.15 -32.33 7.89
CA PRO A 42 -18.69 -30.97 8.01
C PRO A 42 -19.00 -30.50 9.45
N ALA A 43 -19.23 -29.20 9.57
CA ALA A 43 -19.44 -28.43 10.81
C ALA A 43 -20.84 -28.52 11.42
N PRO A 44 -20.98 -28.08 12.69
CA PRO A 44 -22.13 -27.29 13.11
C PRO A 44 -21.78 -25.93 13.77
N ALA A 45 -22.40 -24.88 13.20
CA ALA A 45 -22.97 -23.64 13.75
C ALA A 45 -22.35 -22.89 14.98
N THR A 46 -21.97 -21.64 14.67
CA THR A 46 -22.24 -20.37 15.40
C THR A 46 -21.47 -20.03 16.68
N ALA A 47 -20.33 -19.35 16.50
CA ALA A 47 -19.80 -18.28 17.35
C ALA A 47 -18.91 -17.36 16.47
N PRO A 48 -18.67 -16.07 16.82
CA PRO A 48 -17.80 -15.19 16.04
C PRO A 48 -16.41 -15.82 15.94
N PRO A 49 -15.66 -15.69 14.83
CA PRO A 49 -14.34 -16.26 14.74
C PRO A 49 -13.44 -15.57 15.77
N ALA A 50 -13.26 -16.24 16.90
CA ALA A 50 -12.14 -15.99 17.78
C ALA A 50 -10.88 -16.17 16.94
N ASP A 51 -10.08 -15.11 16.88
CA ASP A 51 -8.74 -15.07 16.31
C ASP A 51 -7.99 -16.37 16.64
N THR A 52 -8.00 -17.31 15.70
CA THR A 52 -7.32 -18.58 15.90
C THR A 52 -5.85 -18.28 15.74
N THR A 53 -5.22 -18.14 16.90
CA THR A 53 -3.83 -17.86 17.22
C THR A 53 -2.86 -18.48 16.23
N THR A 54 -2.59 -17.77 15.14
CA THR A 54 -1.29 -17.89 14.50
C THR A 54 -0.29 -17.44 15.56
N GLY A 55 0.62 -18.31 16.01
CA GLY A 55 1.63 -18.02 17.05
C GLY A 55 2.60 -16.87 16.73
N LYS A 56 2.34 -16.12 15.66
CA LYS A 56 3.11 -14.97 15.19
C LYS A 56 2.77 -13.73 16.00
N ALA A 57 3.78 -12.91 16.27
CA ALA A 57 3.56 -11.56 16.76
C ALA A 57 2.91 -10.72 15.64
N ARG A 58 1.88 -9.94 15.95
CA ARG A 58 1.16 -9.13 14.96
C ARG A 58 1.67 -7.68 15.02
N LEU A 59 2.38 -7.27 13.98
CA LEU A 59 2.81 -5.89 13.78
C LEU A 59 1.81 -5.22 12.82
N ARG A 60 1.14 -4.17 13.30
CA ARG A 60 0.24 -3.35 12.49
C ARG A 60 0.90 -2.03 12.14
N VAL A 61 1.03 -1.76 10.85
CA VAL A 61 1.59 -0.51 10.31
C VAL A 61 0.65 0.19 9.34
N LEU A 62 -0.51 -0.38 9.01
CA LEU A 62 -1.59 0.34 8.34
C LEU A 62 -2.41 1.07 9.42
N GLY A 63 -2.40 2.40 9.41
CA GLY A 63 -2.84 3.25 10.52
C GLY A 63 -1.73 3.47 11.56
N GLN A 64 -2.13 3.76 12.81
CA GLN A 64 -1.17 4.01 13.88
C GLN A 64 -0.33 2.75 14.20
N PRO A 65 1.01 2.81 14.06
CA PRO A 65 1.88 1.65 14.24
C PRO A 65 1.81 1.06 15.66
N ARG A 66 1.62 -0.26 15.75
CA ARG A 66 1.51 -0.96 17.03
C ARG A 66 1.82 -2.45 16.91
N ILE A 67 2.06 -3.08 18.06
CA ILE A 67 2.13 -4.54 18.17
C ILE A 67 0.90 -4.98 18.95
N ASP A 68 0.03 -5.76 18.30
CA ASP A 68 -1.20 -6.26 18.92
C ASP A 68 -0.90 -7.46 19.85
N ASN A 69 -1.86 -7.80 20.71
CA ASN A 69 -1.86 -9.04 21.50
C ASN A 69 -0.61 -9.26 22.39
N ILE A 70 -0.06 -8.19 22.97
CA ILE A 70 1.00 -8.30 23.98
C ILE A 70 0.43 -8.96 25.24
N THR A 71 0.83 -10.21 25.52
CA THR A 71 0.28 -11.02 26.63
C THR A 71 1.17 -11.05 27.87
N LYS A 72 2.47 -10.73 27.71
CA LYS A 72 3.45 -10.81 28.81
C LYS A 72 3.91 -9.41 29.26
N PRO A 73 4.14 -9.18 30.57
CA PRO A 73 4.68 -7.91 31.06
C PRO A 73 6.13 -7.71 30.62
N GLY A 74 6.59 -6.46 30.57
CA GLY A 74 7.95 -6.14 30.16
C GLY A 74 8.13 -4.69 29.76
N ARG A 75 9.31 -4.36 29.26
CA ARG A 75 9.64 -2.98 28.84
C ARG A 75 8.77 -2.58 27.65
N PRO A 76 8.28 -1.32 27.60
CA PRO A 76 7.49 -0.84 26.47
C PRO A 76 8.32 -0.78 25.19
N LEU A 77 7.62 -0.74 24.06
CA LEU A 77 8.23 -0.43 22.78
C LEU A 77 8.65 1.04 22.77
N ARG A 78 9.94 1.29 22.53
CA ARG A 78 10.48 2.65 22.46
C ARG A 78 10.18 3.25 21.08
N ALA A 79 10.04 4.58 21.00
CA ALA A 79 9.75 5.28 19.74
C ALA A 79 10.71 4.89 18.61
N LYS A 80 12.03 4.94 18.83
CA LYS A 80 13.02 4.52 17.81
C LYS A 80 12.99 3.02 17.47
N ALA A 81 12.48 2.17 18.36
CA ALA A 81 12.26 0.76 18.06
C ALA A 81 10.97 0.54 17.26
N LEU A 82 9.95 1.39 17.46
CA LEU A 82 8.74 1.42 16.63
C LEU A 82 9.07 1.93 15.21
N GLU A 83 9.85 3.01 15.10
CA GLU A 83 10.36 3.51 13.82
C GLU A 83 11.13 2.41 13.07
N LEU A 84 12.03 1.69 13.76
CA LEU A 84 12.72 0.53 13.20
C LEU A 84 11.76 -0.58 12.75
N ALA A 85 10.68 -0.84 13.50
CA ALA A 85 9.69 -1.85 13.12
C ALA A 85 8.99 -1.47 11.80
N VAL A 86 8.56 -0.21 11.66
CA VAL A 86 7.96 0.31 10.41
C VAL A 86 8.97 0.28 9.28
N PHE A 87 10.21 0.68 9.53
CA PHE A 87 11.28 0.66 8.54
C PHE A 87 11.52 -0.75 8.01
N LEU A 88 11.64 -1.74 8.89
CA LEU A 88 11.81 -3.14 8.47
C LEU A 88 10.55 -3.74 7.82
N ALA A 89 9.34 -3.28 8.18
CA ALA A 89 8.12 -3.67 7.49
C ALA A 89 8.11 -3.18 6.02
N CYS A 90 8.72 -2.02 5.74
CA CYS A 90 8.89 -1.50 4.39
C CYS A 90 10.02 -2.19 3.59
N HIS A 91 10.86 -3.00 4.26
CA HIS A 91 12.03 -3.65 3.67
C HIS A 91 12.08 -5.16 4.00
N PRO A 92 11.17 -5.98 3.44
CA PRO A 92 11.04 -7.40 3.77
C PRO A 92 12.30 -8.22 3.48
N ASP A 93 13.10 -7.84 2.47
CA ASP A 93 14.36 -8.53 2.12
C ASP A 93 15.52 -8.21 3.07
N GLY A 94 15.33 -7.19 3.91
CA GLY A 94 16.26 -6.78 4.95
C GLY A 94 17.28 -5.72 4.52
N VAL A 95 17.71 -4.94 5.51
CA VAL A 95 18.53 -3.74 5.33
C VAL A 95 19.80 -3.85 6.14
N THR A 96 20.92 -3.33 5.64
CA THR A 96 22.18 -3.38 6.39
C THR A 96 22.09 -2.54 7.67
N THR A 97 22.88 -2.90 8.69
CA THR A 97 22.94 -2.11 9.93
C THR A 97 23.30 -0.65 9.64
N ARG A 98 24.21 -0.44 8.68
CA ARG A 98 24.67 0.87 8.25
C ARG A 98 23.53 1.70 7.65
N ASP A 99 22.83 1.17 6.64
CA ASP A 99 21.76 1.95 5.98
C ASP A 99 20.63 2.27 6.98
N ILE A 100 20.30 1.33 7.88
CA ILE A 100 19.35 1.61 8.97
C ILE A 100 19.85 2.77 9.83
N GLY A 101 21.13 2.77 10.21
CA GLY A 101 21.73 3.85 10.99
C GLY A 101 21.67 5.20 10.27
N GLU A 102 21.93 5.22 8.97
CA GLU A 102 21.88 6.43 8.13
C GLU A 102 20.45 7.03 8.09
N TYR A 103 19.40 6.20 8.02
CA TYR A 103 18.01 6.68 8.02
C TYR A 103 17.46 7.03 9.40
N LEU A 104 17.74 6.22 10.42
CA LEU A 104 17.11 6.36 11.74
C LEU A 104 17.89 7.27 12.69
N GLU A 105 19.20 7.43 12.45
CA GLU A 105 20.13 8.15 13.32
C GLU A 105 21.05 9.07 12.49
N PRO A 106 20.51 9.96 11.64
CA PRO A 106 21.30 10.74 10.68
C PRO A 106 22.34 11.66 11.34
N ASP A 107 22.06 12.14 12.55
CA ASP A 107 22.96 13.03 13.29
C ASP A 107 24.02 12.29 14.13
N ALA A 108 23.97 10.96 14.19
CA ALA A 108 24.87 10.17 15.01
C ALA A 108 26.17 9.83 14.26
N ARG A 109 27.28 9.72 14.99
CA ARG A 109 28.50 9.10 14.45
C ARG A 109 28.21 7.64 14.07
N ILE A 110 28.83 7.14 13.00
CA ILE A 110 28.59 5.79 12.46
C ILE A 110 28.58 4.70 13.55
N SER A 111 29.60 4.64 14.40
CA SER A 111 29.68 3.62 15.46
C SER A 111 28.57 3.75 16.52
N GLN A 112 28.08 4.96 16.76
CA GLN A 112 26.97 5.20 17.67
C GLN A 112 25.64 4.81 17.03
N ALA A 113 25.46 5.10 15.74
CA ALA A 113 24.28 4.69 14.97
C ALA A 113 24.13 3.16 14.99
N ASP A 114 25.20 2.42 14.66
CA ASP A 114 25.20 0.95 14.69
C ASP A 114 24.79 0.40 16.07
N GLN A 115 25.34 0.97 17.15
CA GLN A 115 25.01 0.58 18.52
C GLN A 115 23.55 0.89 18.88
N ARG A 116 23.00 2.02 18.41
CA ARG A 116 21.59 2.38 18.60
C ARG A 116 20.67 1.44 17.82
N VAL A 117 21.02 1.08 16.59
CA VAL A 117 20.30 0.06 15.80
C VAL A 117 20.25 -1.27 16.54
N HIS A 118 21.37 -1.73 17.09
CA HIS A 118 21.42 -2.98 17.88
C HIS A 118 20.53 -2.90 19.13
N THR A 119 20.51 -1.75 19.80
CA THR A 119 19.67 -1.50 20.98
C THR A 119 18.19 -1.49 20.63
N ASN A 120 17.80 -0.80 19.55
CA ASN A 120 16.44 -0.72 19.05
C ASN A 120 15.94 -2.09 18.59
N ALA A 121 16.74 -2.84 17.84
CA ALA A 121 16.42 -4.21 17.43
C ALA A 121 16.22 -5.15 18.65
N SER A 122 17.02 -4.97 19.70
CA SER A 122 16.88 -5.76 20.94
C SER A 122 15.60 -5.40 21.70
N ASN A 123 15.23 -4.11 21.77
CA ASN A 123 13.94 -3.70 22.33
C ASN A 123 12.77 -4.25 21.50
N LEU A 124 12.84 -4.16 20.17
CA LEU A 124 11.82 -4.68 19.26
C LEU A 124 11.62 -6.19 19.43
N ARG A 125 12.70 -7.00 19.42
CA ARG A 125 12.63 -8.45 19.69
C ARG A 125 11.97 -8.74 21.03
N HIS A 126 12.33 -7.98 22.07
CA HIS A 126 11.76 -8.17 23.40
C HIS A 126 10.25 -7.92 23.42
N VAL A 127 9.75 -6.90 22.72
CA VAL A 127 8.32 -6.63 22.66
C VAL A 127 7.58 -7.67 21.80
N LEU A 128 8.11 -8.01 20.62
CA LEU A 128 7.52 -9.04 19.75
C LEU A 128 7.44 -10.41 20.45
N GLY A 129 8.45 -10.79 21.23
CA GLY A 129 8.44 -12.03 22.04
C GLY A 129 7.42 -12.07 23.18
N ARG A 130 6.81 -10.92 23.51
CA ARG A 130 5.69 -10.85 24.46
C ARG A 130 4.33 -10.94 23.76
N ALA A 131 4.30 -10.79 22.44
CA ALA A 131 3.10 -10.90 21.62
C ALA A 131 3.00 -12.24 20.86
N GLY A 132 4.12 -12.84 20.47
CA GLY A 132 4.17 -14.14 19.81
C GLY A 132 4.50 -15.32 20.73
N THR A 133 4.53 -16.52 20.16
CA THR A 133 4.80 -17.78 20.87
C THR A 133 6.15 -18.42 20.54
N ALA A 134 6.91 -17.87 19.59
CA ALA A 134 8.21 -18.40 19.21
C ALA A 134 9.22 -18.37 20.37
N GLU A 135 9.86 -19.52 20.63
CA GLU A 135 10.75 -19.71 21.78
C GLU A 135 12.20 -19.29 21.52
N THR A 136 12.60 -19.15 20.24
CA THR A 136 13.98 -18.83 19.87
C THR A 136 14.29 -17.35 20.09
N LYS A 137 15.44 -17.04 20.73
CA LYS A 137 15.87 -15.65 21.05
C LYS A 137 15.89 -14.66 19.89
N ASN A 138 16.06 -15.13 18.64
CA ASN A 138 16.13 -14.29 17.44
C ASN A 138 14.97 -14.53 16.47
N ALA A 139 13.89 -15.16 16.94
CA ALA A 139 12.76 -15.57 16.11
C ALA A 139 12.13 -14.41 15.32
N TYR A 140 12.04 -13.21 15.90
CA TYR A 140 11.23 -12.12 15.32
C TYR A 140 11.98 -11.12 14.44
N VAL A 141 13.23 -10.82 14.81
CA VAL A 141 14.10 -9.90 14.05
C VAL A 141 15.42 -10.61 13.80
N ILE A 142 15.63 -11.05 12.57
CA ILE A 142 16.81 -11.82 12.18
C ILE A 142 17.91 -10.84 11.81
N LYS A 143 19.15 -11.14 12.24
CA LYS A 143 20.36 -10.50 11.74
C LYS A 143 21.20 -11.55 11.01
N THR A 144 21.27 -11.48 9.68
CA THR A 144 22.05 -12.41 8.84
C THR A 144 22.91 -11.61 7.87
N ALA A 145 24.20 -11.94 7.77
CA ALA A 145 25.17 -11.24 6.91
C ALA A 145 25.16 -9.69 7.08
N GLY A 146 25.00 -9.21 8.33
CA GLY A 146 24.97 -7.78 8.64
C GLY A 146 23.64 -7.06 8.34
N ARG A 147 22.65 -7.77 7.79
CA ARG A 147 21.32 -7.25 7.47
C ARG A 147 20.28 -7.63 8.52
N TYR A 148 19.42 -6.68 8.87
CA TYR A 148 18.24 -6.87 9.71
C TYR A 148 17.00 -7.05 8.85
N ARG A 149 16.16 -8.01 9.20
CA ARG A 149 14.79 -8.15 8.68
C ARG A 149 13.85 -8.67 9.76
N LEU A 150 12.56 -8.39 9.61
CA LEU A 150 11.51 -9.10 10.33
C LEU A 150 11.40 -10.52 9.77
N ASP A 151 11.15 -11.51 10.62
CA ASP A 151 10.97 -12.90 10.18
C ASP A 151 9.51 -13.18 9.79
N PRO A 152 9.22 -13.46 8.50
CA PRO A 152 7.85 -13.77 8.07
C PRO A 152 7.29 -15.06 8.69
N ALA A 153 8.13 -15.96 9.23
CA ALA A 153 7.66 -17.15 9.92
C ALA A 153 7.06 -16.85 11.31
N THR A 154 7.44 -15.73 11.94
CA THR A 154 7.13 -15.45 13.34
C THR A 154 6.49 -14.08 13.57
N VAL A 155 6.50 -13.21 12.56
CA VAL A 155 5.84 -11.91 12.56
C VAL A 155 4.81 -11.87 11.43
N ASP A 156 3.57 -11.56 11.80
CA ASP A 156 2.52 -11.15 10.86
C ASP A 156 2.57 -9.63 10.71
N VAL A 157 2.64 -9.15 9.48
CA VAL A 157 2.71 -7.71 9.17
C VAL A 157 1.60 -7.39 8.19
N ASP A 158 0.68 -6.50 8.57
CA ASP A 158 -0.50 -6.16 7.77
C ASP A 158 -0.16 -5.63 6.37
N VAL A 159 0.86 -4.77 6.21
CA VAL A 159 1.27 -4.28 4.88
C VAL A 159 1.79 -5.40 3.97
N TRP A 160 2.38 -6.46 4.52
CA TRP A 160 2.77 -7.63 3.73
C TRP A 160 1.55 -8.44 3.30
N THR A 161 0.58 -8.61 4.19
CA THR A 161 -0.69 -9.25 3.88
C THR A 161 -1.44 -8.51 2.78
N LEU A 162 -1.48 -7.17 2.83
CA LEU A 162 -2.07 -6.35 1.76
C LEU A 162 -1.39 -6.60 0.41
N ARG A 163 -0.06 -6.53 0.36
CA ARG A 163 0.71 -6.80 -0.87
C ARG A 163 0.41 -8.20 -1.43
N ASP A 164 0.39 -9.20 -0.57
CA ASP A 164 0.17 -10.59 -0.98
C ASP A 164 -1.28 -10.85 -1.42
N LEU A 165 -2.26 -10.13 -0.85
CA LEU A 165 -3.65 -10.12 -1.34
C LEU A 165 -3.73 -9.53 -2.75
N MET A 166 -3.12 -8.36 -2.97
CA MET A 166 -3.08 -7.71 -4.28
C MET A 166 -2.42 -8.59 -5.34
N HIS A 167 -1.25 -9.18 -5.03
CA HIS A 167 -0.57 -10.06 -5.97
C HIS A 167 -1.42 -11.28 -6.34
N ARG A 168 -2.07 -11.93 -5.37
CA ARG A 168 -2.94 -13.08 -5.65
C ARG A 168 -4.18 -12.69 -6.44
N ALA A 169 -4.75 -11.51 -6.20
CA ALA A 169 -5.91 -11.02 -6.93
C ALA A 169 -5.62 -10.84 -8.44
N THR A 170 -4.38 -10.50 -8.83
CA THR A 170 -4.02 -10.33 -10.25
C THR A 170 -4.14 -11.60 -11.09
N ILE A 171 -3.97 -12.77 -10.48
CA ILE A 171 -4.00 -14.08 -11.18
C ILE A 171 -5.24 -14.91 -10.82
N ALA A 172 -6.06 -14.44 -9.89
CA ALA A 172 -7.29 -15.11 -9.50
C ALA A 172 -8.43 -14.77 -10.48
N THR A 173 -9.38 -15.68 -10.59
CA THR A 173 -10.66 -15.48 -11.28
C THR A 173 -11.80 -15.41 -10.27
N GLU A 174 -12.98 -15.02 -10.71
CA GLU A 174 -14.20 -15.09 -9.90
C GLU A 174 -14.49 -16.52 -9.41
N PRO A 175 -15.02 -16.71 -8.18
CA PRO A 175 -15.35 -15.69 -7.18
C PRO A 175 -14.16 -15.29 -6.29
N ARG A 176 -13.02 -15.97 -6.44
CA ARG A 176 -11.87 -15.83 -5.53
C ARG A 176 -11.20 -14.46 -5.62
N ARG A 177 -11.17 -13.86 -6.81
CA ARG A 177 -10.65 -12.51 -7.04
C ARG A 177 -11.39 -11.49 -6.16
N ARG A 178 -12.73 -11.46 -6.22
CA ARG A 178 -13.56 -10.62 -5.37
C ARG A 178 -13.26 -10.79 -3.88
N GLU A 179 -13.20 -12.02 -3.38
CA GLU A 179 -12.86 -12.29 -1.96
C GLU A 179 -11.50 -11.70 -1.54
N LEU A 180 -10.49 -11.82 -2.41
CA LEU A 180 -9.15 -11.29 -2.14
C LEU A 180 -9.15 -9.76 -2.13
N LEU A 181 -9.87 -9.13 -3.06
CA LEU A 181 -9.99 -7.67 -3.14
C LEU A 181 -10.81 -7.10 -1.98
N THR A 182 -11.89 -7.77 -1.57
CA THR A 182 -12.65 -7.42 -0.35
C THR A 182 -11.75 -7.45 0.88
N ALA A 183 -10.99 -8.53 1.07
CA ALA A 183 -10.04 -8.63 2.18
C ALA A 183 -8.94 -7.55 2.13
N ALA A 184 -8.52 -7.13 0.93
CA ALA A 184 -7.54 -6.04 0.77
C ALA A 184 -8.13 -4.68 1.17
N CYS A 185 -9.38 -4.40 0.77
CA CYS A 185 -10.08 -3.16 1.14
C CYS A 185 -10.35 -3.11 2.65
N ASP A 186 -10.82 -4.21 3.25
CA ASP A 186 -11.07 -4.29 4.70
C ASP A 186 -9.79 -4.11 5.53
N LEU A 187 -8.63 -4.48 4.97
CA LEU A 187 -7.34 -4.33 5.61
C LEU A 187 -6.79 -2.90 5.48
N TYR A 188 -6.98 -2.26 4.32
CA TYR A 188 -6.51 -0.90 4.05
C TYR A 188 -7.57 0.14 4.45
N THR A 189 -7.59 0.48 5.74
CA THR A 189 -8.52 1.46 6.32
C THR A 189 -7.85 2.74 6.78
N ALA A 190 -6.52 2.81 6.72
CA ALA A 190 -5.74 3.98 7.08
C ALA A 190 -4.36 3.98 6.40
N PRO A 191 -3.73 5.15 6.20
CA PRO A 191 -2.41 5.25 5.60
C PRO A 191 -1.32 4.50 6.37
N LEU A 192 -0.25 4.08 5.66
CA LEU A 192 0.93 3.50 6.29
C LEU A 192 1.52 4.45 7.34
N ALA A 193 1.69 3.93 8.56
CA ALA A 193 2.23 4.61 9.72
C ALA A 193 1.59 5.99 9.92
N GLU A 194 0.27 6.01 9.99
CA GLU A 194 -0.51 7.19 10.33
C GLU A 194 0.01 7.84 11.63
N SER A 195 -0.03 9.18 11.69
CA SER A 195 0.54 10.02 12.76
C SER A 195 2.07 9.98 12.94
N GLN A 196 2.81 9.30 12.04
CA GLN A 196 4.27 9.29 12.07
C GLN A 196 4.87 10.10 10.91
N ASP A 197 5.80 10.98 11.25
CA ASP A 197 6.47 11.89 10.32
C ASP A 197 7.95 11.52 10.12
N TYR A 198 8.23 10.24 9.86
CA TYR A 198 9.60 9.82 9.58
C TYR A 198 10.04 10.32 8.20
N GLU A 199 11.24 10.90 8.09
CA GLU A 199 11.73 11.54 6.87
C GLU A 199 11.74 10.61 5.64
N TRP A 200 12.04 9.33 5.86
CA TRP A 200 12.11 8.30 4.82
C TRP A 200 10.75 7.69 4.44
N LEU A 201 9.66 8.01 5.15
CA LEU A 201 8.40 7.27 5.05
C LEU A 201 7.58 7.58 3.80
N GLN A 202 7.65 8.81 3.28
CA GLN A 202 6.73 9.29 2.25
C GLN A 202 6.68 8.42 0.98
N PRO A 203 7.80 7.97 0.40
CA PRO A 203 7.78 7.08 -0.77
C PRO A 203 7.06 5.74 -0.50
N HIS A 204 7.19 5.20 0.71
CA HIS A 204 6.51 3.97 1.10
C HIS A 204 5.01 4.19 1.35
N ARG A 205 4.64 5.32 1.98
CA ARG A 205 3.24 5.70 2.17
C ARG A 205 2.53 5.84 0.82
N GLU A 206 3.19 6.46 -0.15
CA GLU A 206 2.67 6.58 -1.52
C GLU A 206 2.49 5.21 -2.19
N THR A 207 3.45 4.31 -2.06
CA THR A 207 3.36 2.96 -2.62
C THR A 207 2.17 2.19 -2.05
N VAL A 208 1.98 2.23 -0.73
CA VAL A 208 0.87 1.55 -0.05
C VAL A 208 -0.47 2.21 -0.37
N ARG A 209 -0.52 3.55 -0.48
CA ARG A 209 -1.71 4.29 -0.94
C ARG A 209 -2.17 3.82 -2.32
N ARG A 210 -1.24 3.63 -3.25
CA ARG A 210 -1.55 3.10 -4.60
C ARG A 210 -2.18 1.70 -4.53
N TRP A 211 -1.61 0.79 -3.76
CA TRP A 211 -2.18 -0.56 -3.59
C TRP A 211 -3.59 -0.52 -3.00
N GLY A 212 -3.79 0.30 -1.97
CA GLY A 212 -5.10 0.48 -1.34
C GLY A 212 -6.14 1.05 -2.32
N THR A 213 -5.79 2.10 -3.06
CA THR A 213 -6.66 2.71 -4.07
C THR A 213 -6.99 1.73 -5.18
N GLU A 214 -5.98 1.04 -5.70
CA GLU A 214 -6.14 0.04 -6.76
C GLU A 214 -7.08 -1.09 -6.32
N ALA A 215 -6.97 -1.58 -5.09
CA ALA A 215 -7.87 -2.58 -4.53
C ALA A 215 -9.34 -2.11 -4.57
N HIS A 216 -9.60 -0.87 -4.13
CA HIS A 216 -10.95 -0.29 -4.12
C HIS A 216 -11.51 -0.09 -5.53
N LEU A 217 -10.69 0.39 -6.47
CA LEU A 217 -11.09 0.57 -7.87
C LEU A 217 -11.44 -0.77 -8.53
N LEU A 218 -10.58 -1.79 -8.36
CA LEU A 218 -10.81 -3.12 -8.93
C LEU A 218 -12.03 -3.80 -8.32
N LEU A 219 -12.21 -3.71 -7.00
CA LEU A 219 -13.39 -4.27 -6.34
C LEU A 219 -14.68 -3.54 -6.78
N ALA A 220 -14.63 -2.22 -6.92
CA ALA A 220 -15.76 -1.46 -7.42
C ALA A 220 -16.14 -1.87 -8.84
N ASP A 221 -15.16 -2.11 -9.72
CA ASP A 221 -15.40 -2.64 -11.07
C ASP A 221 -16.11 -4.00 -11.03
N ASP A 222 -15.65 -4.91 -10.17
CA ASP A 222 -16.27 -6.23 -10.00
C ASP A 222 -17.69 -6.17 -9.39
N LEU A 223 -18.06 -5.05 -8.74
CA LEU A 223 -19.36 -4.83 -8.11
C LEU A 223 -20.34 -4.05 -9.00
N LEU A 224 -19.88 -3.19 -9.92
CA LEU A 224 -20.75 -2.28 -10.68
C LEU A 224 -21.92 -2.98 -11.39
N ASP A 225 -21.67 -4.15 -12.00
CA ASP A 225 -22.69 -4.87 -12.76
C ASP A 225 -23.66 -5.70 -11.87
N HIS A 226 -23.28 -5.97 -10.62
CA HIS A 226 -24.00 -6.90 -9.74
C HIS A 226 -24.68 -6.19 -8.56
N ASP A 227 -23.98 -5.23 -7.96
CA ASP A 227 -24.40 -4.44 -6.82
C ASP A 227 -23.79 -3.03 -6.89
N PRO A 228 -24.31 -2.16 -7.77
CA PRO A 228 -23.81 -0.80 -7.93
C PRO A 228 -23.98 0.06 -6.66
N GLN A 229 -24.91 -0.31 -5.76
CA GLN A 229 -25.04 0.36 -4.47
C GLN A 229 -23.83 0.03 -3.58
N ALA A 230 -23.43 -1.24 -3.48
CA ALA A 230 -22.23 -1.62 -2.73
C ALA A 230 -20.95 -1.02 -3.35
N ALA A 231 -20.85 -0.96 -4.68
CA ALA A 231 -19.75 -0.27 -5.35
C ALA A 231 -19.68 1.22 -4.95
N SER A 232 -20.84 1.87 -4.89
CA SER A 232 -20.94 3.28 -4.48
C SER A 232 -20.48 3.49 -3.03
N ASP A 233 -20.97 2.67 -2.10
CA ASP A 233 -20.63 2.79 -0.67
C ASP A 233 -19.14 2.49 -0.41
N LEU A 234 -18.56 1.56 -1.18
CA LEU A 234 -17.13 1.26 -1.15
C LEU A 234 -16.29 2.46 -1.60
N LEU A 235 -16.71 3.14 -2.67
CA LEU A 235 -15.96 4.27 -3.24
C LEU A 235 -16.07 5.53 -2.38
N ASP A 236 -17.18 5.76 -1.68
CA ASP A 236 -17.29 6.83 -0.70
C ASP A 236 -16.20 6.67 0.38
N LYS A 237 -16.01 5.45 0.91
CA LYS A 237 -14.93 5.16 1.89
C LYS A 237 -13.54 5.34 1.27
N ALA A 238 -13.35 4.91 0.03
CA ALA A 238 -12.07 5.07 -0.66
C ALA A 238 -11.69 6.55 -0.85
N ILE A 239 -12.67 7.40 -1.16
CA ILE A 239 -12.48 8.85 -1.31
C ILE A 239 -12.03 9.50 0.02
N GLU A 240 -12.49 9.00 1.17
CA GLU A 240 -12.00 9.49 2.47
C GLU A 240 -10.51 9.16 2.68
N LEU A 241 -10.03 8.03 2.15
CA LEU A 241 -8.63 7.60 2.23
C LEU A 241 -7.72 8.36 1.24
N ASP A 242 -8.24 8.70 0.06
CA ASP A 242 -7.48 9.31 -1.03
C ASP A 242 -8.29 10.39 -1.77
N ARG A 243 -8.62 11.46 -1.05
CA ARG A 243 -9.53 12.53 -1.49
C ARG A 243 -9.10 13.31 -2.74
N TYR A 244 -7.83 13.19 -3.15
CA TYR A 244 -7.33 13.88 -4.34
C TYR A 244 -7.31 12.97 -5.57
N ASN A 245 -7.70 11.70 -5.42
CA ASN A 245 -7.63 10.73 -6.49
C ASN A 245 -8.90 10.76 -7.35
N GLU A 246 -8.79 11.48 -8.46
CA GLU A 246 -9.87 11.69 -9.42
C GLU A 246 -10.46 10.39 -10.00
N ALA A 247 -9.68 9.31 -10.08
CA ALA A 247 -10.19 8.02 -10.57
C ALA A 247 -11.27 7.43 -9.63
N LEU A 248 -11.15 7.64 -8.32
CA LEU A 248 -12.16 7.21 -7.34
C LEU A 248 -13.47 7.94 -7.56
N TYR A 249 -13.42 9.26 -7.77
CA TYR A 249 -14.61 10.07 -8.04
C TYR A 249 -15.27 9.68 -9.37
N THR A 250 -14.47 9.50 -10.42
CA THR A 250 -14.96 9.04 -11.73
C THR A 250 -15.68 7.69 -11.59
N LYS A 251 -15.08 6.72 -10.89
CA LYS A 251 -15.71 5.43 -10.64
C LYS A 251 -16.98 5.57 -9.81
N ALA A 252 -16.97 6.44 -8.79
CA ALA A 252 -18.14 6.68 -7.94
C ALA A 252 -19.29 7.27 -8.75
N MET A 253 -19.01 8.19 -9.69
CA MET A 253 -20.04 8.74 -10.58
C MET A 253 -20.68 7.66 -11.47
N HIS A 254 -19.91 6.68 -11.95
CA HIS A 254 -20.46 5.52 -12.65
C HIS A 254 -21.38 4.69 -11.76
N ALA A 255 -20.99 4.41 -10.52
CA ALA A 255 -21.83 3.70 -9.56
C ALA A 255 -23.14 4.45 -9.26
N ARG A 256 -23.06 5.77 -9.02
CA ARG A 256 -24.23 6.65 -8.83
C ARG A 256 -25.14 6.68 -10.06
N HIS A 257 -24.58 6.68 -11.25
CA HIS A 257 -25.35 6.61 -12.49
C HIS A 257 -26.15 5.31 -12.59
N ALA A 258 -25.53 4.16 -12.30
CA ALA A 258 -26.18 2.84 -12.37
C ALA A 258 -27.35 2.66 -11.38
N ILE A 259 -27.38 3.45 -10.29
CA ILE A 259 -28.50 3.52 -9.34
C ILE A 259 -29.43 4.72 -9.56
N ALA A 260 -29.30 5.41 -10.71
CA ALA A 260 -30.07 6.60 -11.09
C ALA A 260 -29.96 7.80 -10.12
N ASP A 261 -28.83 7.93 -9.42
CA ASP A 261 -28.54 9.05 -8.51
C ASP A 261 -27.79 10.20 -9.19
N ALA A 262 -28.51 10.95 -10.03
CA ALA A 262 -27.99 12.14 -10.72
C ALA A 262 -27.54 13.27 -9.77
N ASP A 263 -28.08 13.30 -8.55
CA ASP A 263 -27.77 14.29 -7.52
C ASP A 263 -26.45 13.95 -6.82
N GLY A 264 -26.20 12.66 -6.56
CA GLY A 264 -24.93 12.13 -6.09
C GLY A 264 -23.78 12.46 -7.03
N ILE A 265 -23.97 12.32 -8.36
CA ILE A 265 -22.95 12.71 -9.35
C ILE A 265 -22.57 14.19 -9.24
N ARG A 266 -23.55 15.10 -9.08
CA ARG A 266 -23.26 16.54 -8.88
C ARG A 266 -22.51 16.78 -7.58
N THR A 267 -22.86 16.05 -6.53
CA THR A 267 -22.23 16.17 -5.22
C THR A 267 -20.77 15.72 -5.28
N LEU A 268 -20.49 14.60 -5.94
CA LEU A 268 -19.14 14.10 -6.17
C LEU A 268 -18.28 15.08 -6.96
N LEU A 269 -18.79 15.65 -8.07
CA LEU A 269 -18.02 16.60 -8.87
C LEU A 269 -17.67 17.86 -8.06
N ARG A 270 -18.62 18.38 -7.28
CA ARG A 270 -18.38 19.52 -6.38
C ARG A 270 -17.36 19.19 -5.29
N ALA A 271 -17.42 17.98 -4.73
CA ALA A 271 -16.46 17.53 -3.73
C ALA A 271 -15.05 17.43 -4.31
N LEU A 272 -14.89 16.80 -5.49
CA LEU A 272 -13.62 16.72 -6.21
C LEU A 272 -13.06 18.12 -6.52
N THR A 273 -13.89 19.02 -7.04
CA THR A 273 -13.48 20.39 -7.38
C THR A 273 -12.92 21.12 -6.15
N ARG A 274 -13.59 20.98 -4.99
CA ARG A 274 -13.11 21.57 -3.74
C ARG A 274 -11.82 20.93 -3.25
N ALA A 275 -11.71 19.60 -3.34
CA ALA A 275 -10.50 18.90 -2.91
C ALA A 275 -9.29 19.31 -3.76
N LEU A 276 -9.42 19.37 -5.09
CA LEU A 276 -8.31 19.75 -5.96
C LEU A 276 -7.91 21.23 -5.84
N ALA A 277 -8.85 22.11 -5.50
CA ALA A 277 -8.54 23.51 -5.23
C ALA A 277 -7.55 23.70 -4.06
N ASP A 278 -7.50 22.78 -3.09
CA ASP A 278 -6.49 22.79 -2.01
C ASP A 278 -5.06 22.60 -2.54
N LEU A 279 -4.91 22.08 -3.77
CA LEU A 279 -3.65 21.87 -4.48
C LEU A 279 -3.45 22.86 -5.65
N ASP A 280 -4.24 23.95 -5.70
CA ASP A 280 -4.30 24.87 -6.82
C ASP A 280 -4.54 24.16 -8.18
N ALA A 281 -5.33 23.09 -8.15
CA ALA A 281 -5.68 22.27 -9.30
C ALA A 281 -7.19 22.25 -9.55
N GLU A 282 -7.58 21.86 -10.77
CA GLU A 282 -8.97 21.69 -11.18
C GLU A 282 -9.19 20.24 -11.68
N PRO A 283 -10.43 19.72 -11.62
CA PRO A 283 -10.75 18.43 -12.23
C PRO A 283 -10.41 18.41 -13.72
N GLN A 284 -10.02 17.26 -14.24
CA GLN A 284 -9.77 17.10 -15.66
C GLN A 284 -11.04 17.35 -16.49
N ASP A 285 -10.87 17.94 -17.67
CA ASP A 285 -11.98 18.21 -18.61
C ASP A 285 -12.78 16.93 -18.94
N ASP A 286 -12.09 15.79 -19.04
CA ASP A 286 -12.71 14.49 -19.28
C ASP A 286 -13.64 14.08 -18.13
N THR A 287 -13.28 14.34 -16.88
CA THR A 287 -14.11 14.07 -15.70
C THR A 287 -15.33 14.98 -15.67
N ILE A 288 -15.17 16.26 -15.99
CA ILE A 288 -16.29 17.22 -16.06
C ILE A 288 -17.27 16.81 -17.17
N THR A 289 -16.74 16.43 -18.33
CA THR A 289 -17.51 15.95 -19.48
C THR A 289 -18.25 14.67 -19.14
N LEU A 290 -17.59 13.71 -18.49
CA LEU A 290 -18.17 12.47 -18.01
C LEU A 290 -19.34 12.75 -17.05
N ALA A 291 -19.11 13.57 -16.02
CA ALA A 291 -20.12 13.91 -15.02
C ALA A 291 -21.35 14.60 -15.63
N THR A 292 -21.16 15.35 -16.73
CA THR A 292 -22.27 15.95 -17.47
C THR A 292 -23.04 14.88 -18.25
N ARG A 293 -22.34 14.03 -18.99
CA ARG A 293 -22.93 12.94 -19.78
C ARG A 293 -23.75 11.97 -18.93
N LEU A 294 -23.18 11.46 -17.83
CA LEU A 294 -23.84 10.51 -16.93
C LEU A 294 -25.09 11.09 -16.26
N ARG A 295 -25.23 12.42 -16.23
CA ARG A 295 -26.36 13.10 -15.60
C ARG A 295 -27.50 13.39 -16.59
N THR A 296 -27.20 13.40 -17.89
CA THR A 296 -28.16 13.71 -18.95
C THR A 296 -28.65 12.48 -19.70
N SER A 297 -27.86 11.40 -19.71
CA SER A 297 -28.29 10.11 -20.27
C SER A 297 -29.13 9.35 -19.25
N PRO A 298 -30.38 8.98 -19.53
CA PRO A 298 -31.06 7.92 -18.78
C PRO A 298 -30.42 6.57 -19.12
N ASP A 299 -30.34 5.67 -18.12
CA ASP A 299 -29.80 4.30 -18.25
C ASP A 299 -30.65 3.54 -19.30
N ASP A 300 -30.12 3.34 -20.51
CA ASP A 300 -30.78 2.58 -21.58
C ASP A 300 -30.53 1.09 -21.28
N ARG A 301 -31.43 0.49 -20.48
CA ARG A 301 -31.43 -0.95 -20.14
C ARG A 301 -32.25 -1.78 -21.11
#